data_AF-A0A7C2A0F1-F1
#
_entry.id   AF-A0A7C2A0F1-F1
#
_cell.length_a   1.000
_cell.length_b   1.000
_cell.length_c   1.000
_cell.angle_alpha   90.00
_cell.angle_beta   90.00
_cell.angle_gamma   90.00
#
_symmetry.space_group_name_H-M   'P 1'
#
loop_
_entity.id
_entity.type
_entity.pdbx_description
1 polymer ?
#
loop_
_entity_poly.entity_id
_entity_poly.type
_entity_poly.pdbx_seq_one_letter_code
_entity_poly.pdbx_strand_id
1 'polypeptide(L)'
;MPAALTQEKRKQFFTRLDLVIDGQVEKVFINYKNRLSRVGFGLFKHLFLKFGTKIIVVNGHANDKLDSEEIMNEIITLIHCFSMKHYSKRRAKRAIEVLNESTENEN
;
A
#
# COMPACT_ATOMS: atom_id res chain seq x y z
N MET A 1 0.15 -3.21 -6.92
CA MET A 1 0.84 -3.26 -5.62
C MET A 1 -0.21 -3.49 -4.54
N PRO A 2 0.05 -4.30 -3.51
CA PRO A 2 -0.93 -4.60 -2.47
C PRO A 2 -1.50 -3.34 -1.80
N ALA A 3 -2.82 -3.29 -1.61
CA ALA A 3 -3.51 -2.13 -1.03
C ALA A 3 -3.08 -1.81 0.41
N ALA A 4 -2.57 -2.80 1.15
CA ALA A 4 -2.00 -2.62 2.48
C ALA A 4 -0.67 -1.86 2.51
N LEU A 5 0.03 -1.80 1.37
CA LEU A 5 1.31 -1.09 1.21
C LEU A 5 1.15 0.30 0.57
N THR A 6 0.07 0.53 -0.18
CA THR A 6 -0.16 1.79 -0.90
C THR A 6 -1.43 2.49 -0.45
N GLN A 7 -1.29 3.68 0.12
CA GLN A 7 -2.39 4.47 0.68
C GLN A 7 -3.08 5.39 -0.33
N GLU A 8 -2.42 5.64 -1.47
CA GLU A 8 -2.77 6.66 -2.48
C GLU A 8 -4.16 6.49 -3.11
N LYS A 9 -4.70 5.27 -3.13
CA LYS A 9 -6.03 5.01 -3.73
C LYS A 9 -7.19 5.17 -2.76
N ARG A 10 -6.93 5.35 -1.46
CA ARG A 10 -7.97 5.42 -0.42
C ARG A 10 -8.46 6.87 -0.27
N LYS A 11 -9.36 7.34 -1.15
CA LYS A 11 -9.88 8.73 -1.10
C LYS A 11 -10.41 9.14 0.29
N GLN A 12 -11.16 8.25 0.94
CA GLN A 12 -11.71 8.50 2.29
C GLN A 12 -10.62 8.60 3.37
N PHE A 13 -9.46 7.97 3.17
CA PHE A 13 -8.33 8.09 4.09
C PHE A 13 -7.78 9.52 4.07
N PHE A 14 -7.59 10.09 2.89
CA PHE A 14 -7.10 11.47 2.75
C PHE A 14 -8.10 12.48 3.31
N THR A 15 -9.39 12.32 3.06
CA THR A 15 -10.41 13.19 3.68
C THR A 15 -10.34 13.18 5.22
N ARG A 16 -10.10 12.00 5.83
CA ARG A 16 -9.90 11.94 7.29
C ARG A 16 -8.57 12.52 7.74
N LEU A 17 -7.54 12.42 6.91
CA LEU A 17 -6.24 13.02 7.18
C LEU A 17 -6.32 14.54 7.16
N ASP A 18 -7.07 15.12 6.20
CA ASP A 18 -7.29 16.57 6.11
C ASP A 18 -7.97 17.09 7.37
N LEU A 19 -9.00 16.40 7.88
CA LEU A 19 -9.65 16.76 9.15
C LEU A 19 -8.69 16.76 10.36
N VAL A 20 -7.70 15.86 10.36
CA VAL A 20 -6.65 15.82 11.39
C VAL A 20 -5.71 17.00 11.24
N ILE A 21 -5.29 17.31 10.01
CA ILE A 21 -4.39 18.44 9.71
C ILE A 21 -5.06 19.78 10.04
N ASP A 22 -6.35 19.92 9.76
CA ASP A 22 -7.16 21.09 10.07
C ASP A 22 -7.45 21.24 11.57
N GLY A 23 -6.99 20.31 12.41
CA GLY A 23 -7.20 20.34 13.86
C GLY A 23 -8.64 20.06 14.29
N GLN A 24 -9.49 19.55 13.40
CA GLN A 24 -10.91 19.26 13.66
C GLN A 24 -11.11 17.92 14.39
N VAL A 25 -10.04 17.18 14.67
CA VAL A 25 -10.09 15.82 15.24
C VAL A 25 -9.20 15.71 16.47
N GLU A 26 -9.79 15.49 17.64
CA GLU A 26 -9.05 15.26 18.88
C GLU A 26 -8.55 13.81 19.02
N LYS A 27 -9.36 12.83 18.60
CA LYS A 27 -9.08 11.41 18.79
C LYS A 27 -9.49 10.58 17.58
N VAL A 28 -8.63 9.64 17.19
CA VAL A 28 -8.89 8.66 16.12
C VAL A 28 -8.91 7.27 16.71
N PHE A 29 -10.05 6.60 16.60
CA PHE A 29 -10.21 5.21 17.06
C PHE A 29 -9.95 4.25 15.90
N ILE A 30 -9.06 3.28 16.14
CA ILE A 30 -8.80 2.19 15.20
C ILE A 30 -8.97 0.85 15.91
N ASN A 31 -9.50 -0.14 15.18
CA ASN A 31 -9.74 -1.44 15.77
C ASN A 31 -8.42 -2.21 16.00
N TYR A 32 -7.49 -2.15 15.04
CA TYR A 32 -6.16 -2.77 15.12
C TYR A 32 -5.11 -1.87 14.45
N LYS A 33 -3.85 -1.96 14.88
CA LYS A 33 -2.72 -1.17 14.33
C LYS A 33 -2.60 -1.31 12.80
N ASN A 34 -2.77 -2.54 12.30
CA ASN A 34 -2.65 -2.87 10.88
C ASN A 34 -3.77 -2.30 9.99
N ARG A 35 -4.87 -1.79 10.58
CA ARG A 35 -5.98 -1.20 9.81
C ARG A 35 -5.68 0.22 9.31
N LEU A 36 -4.78 0.93 10.00
CA LEU A 36 -4.32 2.24 9.55
C LEU A 36 -3.23 2.08 8.48
N SER A 37 -2.17 1.34 8.79
CA SER A 37 -1.14 0.96 7.82
C SER A 37 -0.33 -0.23 8.32
N ARG A 38 0.03 -1.14 7.42
CA ARG A 38 0.92 -2.29 7.72
C ARG A 38 2.37 -1.85 7.96
N VAL A 39 2.77 -0.75 7.32
CA VAL A 39 4.08 -0.08 7.48
C VAL A 39 3.83 1.40 7.80
N GLY A 40 4.53 1.97 8.78
CA GLY A 40 4.40 3.41 9.07
C GLY A 40 3.31 3.80 10.09
N PHE A 41 2.77 2.87 10.89
CA PHE A 41 1.93 3.23 12.04
C PHE A 41 2.63 4.23 12.97
N GLY A 42 3.93 4.06 13.20
CA GLY A 42 4.75 5.00 13.99
C GLY A 42 4.80 6.41 13.38
N LEU A 43 4.87 6.51 12.04
CA LEU A 43 4.82 7.79 11.33
C LEU A 43 3.48 8.48 11.55
N PHE A 44 2.36 7.77 11.38
CA PHE A 44 1.03 8.33 11.62
C PHE A 44 0.82 8.74 13.07
N LYS A 45 1.30 7.94 14.03
CA LYS A 45 1.23 8.28 15.44
C LYS A 45 1.99 9.57 15.75
N HIS A 46 3.19 9.74 15.19
CA HIS A 46 3.98 10.96 15.38
C HIS A 46 3.33 12.18 14.70
N LEU A 47 2.86 12.01 13.46
CA LEU A 47 2.20 13.07 12.70
C LEU A 47 0.93 13.56 13.42
N PHE A 48 0.04 12.64 13.80
CA PHE A 48 -1.24 12.98 14.40
C PHE A 48 -1.03 13.67 15.76
N LEU A 49 -0.05 13.21 16.53
CA LEU A 49 0.31 13.84 17.80
C LEU A 49 0.76 15.31 17.60
N LYS A 50 1.46 15.62 16.51
CA LYS A 50 1.89 16.99 16.18
C LYS A 50 0.70 17.91 15.87
N PHE A 51 -0.41 17.36 15.38
CA PHE A 51 -1.67 18.08 15.15
C PHE A 51 -2.65 17.99 16.33
N GLY A 52 -2.21 17.49 17.49
CA GLY A 52 -3.05 17.39 18.69
C GLY A 52 -4.01 16.19 18.71
N THR A 53 -3.91 15.29 17.73
CA THR A 53 -4.77 14.11 17.61
C THR A 53 -4.14 12.88 18.23
N LYS A 54 -4.87 12.20 19.14
CA LYS A 54 -4.45 10.91 19.72
C LYS A 54 -5.07 9.72 19.00
N ILE A 55 -4.24 8.76 18.61
CA ILE A 55 -4.70 7.48 18.04
C ILE A 55 -4.92 6.47 19.17
N ILE A 56 -6.15 5.95 19.28
CA ILE A 56 -6.56 4.96 20.28
C ILE A 56 -6.83 3.63 19.57
N VAL A 57 -6.18 2.56 20.01
CA VAL A 57 -6.39 1.21 19.48
C VAL A 57 -7.34 0.48 20.40
N VAL A 58 -8.53 0.13 19.90
CA VAL A 58 -9.61 -0.47 20.71
C VAL A 58 -9.34 -1.94 20.99
N ASN A 59 -8.79 -2.68 20.01
CA ASN A 59 -8.55 -4.10 20.15
C ASN A 59 -7.03 -4.40 20.09
N GLY A 60 -6.47 -4.72 21.25
CA GLY A 60 -5.04 -5.04 21.41
C GLY A 60 -4.67 -6.47 21.01
N HIS A 61 -5.66 -7.37 20.97
CA HIS A 61 -5.48 -8.76 20.59
C HIS A 61 -5.96 -8.95 19.16
N ALA A 62 -5.03 -8.85 18.21
CA ALA A 62 -5.27 -9.30 16.85
C ALA A 62 -5.51 -10.81 16.89
N ASN A 63 -6.48 -11.30 16.11
CA ASN A 63 -6.69 -12.73 15.95
C ASN A 63 -5.54 -13.27 15.09
N ASP A 64 -4.48 -13.80 15.71
CA ASP A 64 -3.21 -14.16 15.06
C ASP A 64 -3.38 -15.03 13.80
N LYS A 65 -4.42 -15.88 13.78
CA LYS A 65 -4.77 -16.70 12.61
C LYS A 65 -5.23 -15.86 11.42
N LEU A 66 -6.13 -14.91 11.65
CA LEU A 66 -6.65 -14.01 10.62
C LEU A 66 -5.56 -13.05 10.11
N ASP A 67 -4.70 -12.57 11.02
CA ASP A 67 -3.57 -11.71 10.66
C ASP A 67 -2.56 -12.45 9.78
N SER A 68 -2.28 -13.73 10.06
CA SER A 68 -1.36 -14.56 9.28
C SER A 68 -1.85 -14.82 7.85
N GLU A 69 -3.14 -15.12 7.66
CA GLU A 69 -3.74 -15.29 6.34
C GLU A 69 -3.74 -13.99 5.52
N GLU A 70 -4.02 -12.85 6.16
CA GLU A 70 -3.97 -11.54 5.51
C GLU A 70 -2.53 -11.21 5.04
N ILE A 71 -1.52 -11.51 5.85
CA ILE A 71 -0.10 -11.35 5.48
C ILE A 71 0.26 -12.26 4.30
N MET A 72 -0.14 -13.52 4.31
CA MET A 72 0.15 -14.46 3.22
C MET A 72 -0.47 -13.99 1.90
N ASN A 73 -1.72 -13.55 1.92
CA ASN A 73 -2.39 -13.00 0.74
C ASN A 73 -1.71 -11.73 0.21
N GLU A 74 -1.22 -10.86 1.11
CA GLU A 74 -0.43 -9.69 0.74
C GLU A 74 0.88 -10.07 0.04
N ILE A 75 1.60 -11.07 0.55
CA ILE A 75 2.84 -11.60 -0.04
C ILE A 75 2.57 -12.18 -1.43
N ILE A 76 1.54 -13.03 -1.57
CA ILE A 76 1.15 -13.61 -2.87
C ILE A 76 0.84 -12.49 -3.87
N THR A 77 0.06 -11.49 -3.47
CA THR A 77 -0.28 -10.34 -4.31
C THR A 77 0.96 -9.54 -4.72
N LEU A 78 1.93 -9.37 -3.80
CA LEU A 78 3.18 -8.68 -4.08
C LEU A 78 4.01 -9.44 -5.13
N ILE A 79 4.21 -10.74 -4.92
CA ILE A 79 4.93 -11.62 -5.86
C ILE A 79 4.27 -11.58 -7.23
N HIS A 80 2.94 -11.65 -7.27
CA HIS A 80 2.16 -11.59 -8.51
C HIS A 80 2.38 -10.25 -9.24
N CYS A 81 2.28 -9.11 -8.54
CA CYS A 81 2.54 -7.79 -9.11
C CYS A 81 3.97 -7.66 -9.67
N PHE A 82 4.97 -8.17 -8.93
CA PHE A 82 6.37 -8.13 -9.36
C PHE A 82 6.61 -9.02 -10.59
N SER A 83 6.04 -10.22 -10.59
CA SER A 83 6.13 -11.17 -11.69
C SER A 83 5.50 -10.61 -12.96
N MET A 84 4.30 -10.03 -12.88
CA MET A 84 3.67 -9.34 -14.00
C MET A 84 4.52 -8.19 -14.54
N LYS A 85 5.05 -7.33 -13.67
CA LYS A 85 5.91 -6.21 -14.07
C LYS A 85 7.16 -6.68 -14.81
N HIS A 86 7.79 -7.76 -14.34
CA HIS A 86 8.94 -8.36 -15.02
C HIS A 86 8.56 -9.05 -16.34
N TYR A 87 7.43 -9.75 -16.38
CA TYR A 87 6.93 -10.39 -17.60
C TYR A 87 6.64 -9.35 -18.69
N SER A 88 5.95 -8.26 -18.35
CA SER A 88 5.67 -7.16 -19.29
C SER A 88 6.94 -6.51 -19.82
N LYS A 89 7.97 -6.30 -18.98
CA LYS A 89 9.28 -5.81 -19.43
C LYS A 89 9.97 -6.76 -20.42
N ARG A 90 9.93 -8.07 -20.16
CA ARG A 90 10.49 -9.08 -21.09
C ARG A 90 9.74 -9.10 -22.42
N ARG A 91 8.41 -9.02 -22.40
CA ARG A 91 7.59 -8.95 -23.61
C ARG A 91 7.91 -7.71 -24.43
N ALA A 92 8.02 -6.55 -23.79
CA ALA A 92 8.38 -5.31 -24.46
C ALA A 92 9.78 -5.38 -25.08
N LYS A 93 10.77 -5.91 -24.36
CA LYS A 93 12.13 -6.09 -24.89
C LYS A 93 12.15 -6.99 -26.14
N ARG A 94 11.48 -8.14 -26.09
CA ARG A 94 11.36 -9.05 -27.25
C ARG A 94 10.65 -8.41 -28.44
N ALA A 95 9.59 -7.63 -28.20
CA ALA A 95 8.89 -6.94 -29.29
C ALA A 95 9.80 -5.93 -30.00
N ILE A 96 10.64 -5.22 -29.25
CA ILE A 96 11.63 -4.28 -29.81
C ILE A 96 12.73 -5.02 -30.58
N GLU A 97 13.24 -6.13 -30.05
CA GLU A 97 14.24 -6.96 -30.73
C GLU A 97 13.72 -7.48 -32.09
N VAL A 98 12.50 -8.03 -32.13
CA VAL A 98 11.88 -8.51 -33.37
C VAL A 98 11.64 -7.38 -34.39
N LEU A 99 11.23 -6.19 -33.94
CA LEU A 99 11.06 -5.03 -34.82
C LEU A 99 12.38 -4.59 -35.44
N ASN A 100 13.46 -4.57 -34.66
CA ASN A 100 14.78 -4.18 -35.15
C ASN A 100 15.36 -5.21 -36.15
N GLU A 101 15.19 -6.51 -35.87
CA GLU A 101 15.58 -7.58 -36.81
C GLU A 101 14.80 -7.51 -38.13
N SER A 102 13.55 -7.03 -38.11
CA SER A 102 12.74 -6.85 -39.33
C SER A 102 13.27 -5.70 -40.20
N THR A 103 13.71 -4.60 -39.58
CA THR A 103 14.21 -3.42 -40.29
C THR A 103 15.62 -3.58 -40.87
N GLU A 104 16.43 -4.51 -40.34
CA GLU A 104 17.77 -4.81 -40.87
C GLU A 104 17.73 -5.75 -42.09
N ASN A 105 16.65 -6.52 -42.27
CA ASN A 105 16.49 -7.45 -43.39
C ASN A 105 15.82 -6.83 -44.63
N GLU A 106 15.31 -5.59 -44.55
CA GLU A 106 14.68 -4.86 -45.66
C GLU A 106 15.61 -3.81 -46.33
N ASN A 107 16.84 -3.62 -45.82
CA ASN A 107 17.89 -2.77 -46.41
C ASN A 107 19.03 -3.62 -47.00
#